data_AF-A0A523SRJ8-F1
#
_entry.id   AF-A0A523SRJ8-F1
#
_cell.length_a   1.000
_cell.length_b   1.000
_cell.length_c   1.000
_cell.angle_alpha   90.00
_cell.angle_beta   90.00
_cell.angle_gamma   90.00
#
_symmetry.space_group_name_H-M   'P 1'
#
loop_
_entity.id
_entity.type
_entity.pdbx_description
1 polymer ?
#
loop_
_entity_poly.entity_id
_entity_poly.type
_entity_poly.pdbx_seq_one_letter_code
_entity_poly.pdbx_strand_id
1 'polypeptide(L)'
;MKKRNLIVIVSVVVVSAILASCGAYLLYDLYRPRTFYDTGISDEEYIEITSQTLEAQKFLEKYPNATIYVERSGALAVDYSVTNNIKNRRLRLRIFIDWRTNQPSDKFIDCSGTYIRKNLLEYLETERCFE
;
A
#
# COMPACT_ATOMS: atom_id res chain seq x y z
N MET A 1 13.93 -14.30 -53.41
CA MET A 1 14.18 -13.23 -52.41
C MET A 1 15.47 -13.56 -51.66
N LYS A 2 16.48 -12.66 -51.59
CA LYS A 2 17.76 -12.98 -50.92
C LYS A 2 17.54 -13.23 -49.42
N LYS A 3 18.20 -14.24 -48.84
CA LYS A 3 18.12 -14.64 -47.42
C LYS A 3 18.23 -13.45 -46.45
N ARG A 4 19.03 -12.43 -46.80
CA ARG A 4 19.18 -11.17 -46.06
C ARG A 4 17.89 -10.34 -45.98
N ASN A 5 17.11 -10.26 -47.07
CA ASN A 5 15.86 -9.49 -47.10
C ASN A 5 14.77 -10.19 -46.26
N LEU A 6 14.75 -11.52 -46.25
CA LEU A 6 13.82 -12.30 -45.42
C LEU A 6 14.09 -12.05 -43.92
N ILE A 7 15.36 -12.07 -43.51
CA ILE A 7 15.75 -11.82 -42.12
C ILE A 7 15.29 -10.42 -41.68
N VAL A 8 15.58 -9.38 -42.47
CA VAL A 8 15.19 -8.00 -42.14
C VAL A 8 13.67 -7.87 -42.00
N ILE A 9 12.90 -8.46 -42.92
CA ILE A 9 11.42 -8.42 -42.86
C ILE A 9 10.92 -9.10 -41.58
N VAL A 10 11.42 -10.28 -41.26
CA VAL A 10 11.04 -11.01 -40.03
C VAL A 10 11.39 -10.19 -38.79
N SER A 11 12.58 -9.59 -38.73
CA SER A 11 12.98 -8.74 -37.60
C SER A 11 12.04 -7.56 -37.40
N VAL A 12 11.66 -6.87 -38.49
CA VAL A 12 10.73 -5.73 -38.43
C VAL A 12 9.36 -6.17 -37.92
N VAL A 13 8.83 -7.28 -38.44
CA VAL A 13 7.53 -7.82 -37.99
C VAL A 13 7.55 -8.16 -36.50
N VAL A 14 8.60 -8.80 -36.01
CA VAL A 14 8.74 -9.15 -34.59
C VAL A 14 8.80 -7.90 -33.72
N VAL A 15 9.62 -6.91 -34.09
CA VAL A 15 9.71 -5.65 -33.33
C VAL A 15 8.38 -4.89 -33.32
N SER A 16 7.69 -4.81 -34.46
CA SER A 16 6.37 -4.18 -34.55
C SER A 16 5.33 -4.89 -33.69
N ALA A 17 5.36 -6.24 -33.65
CA ALA A 17 4.46 -7.01 -32.80
C ALA A 17 4.72 -6.77 -31.31
N ILE A 18 5.98 -6.69 -30.89
CA ILE A 18 6.37 -6.36 -29.51
C ILE A 18 5.86 -4.96 -29.13
N LEU A 19 6.12 -3.95 -29.97
CA LEU A 19 5.68 -2.58 -29.72
C LEU A 19 4.16 -2.46 -29.64
N ALA A 20 3.43 -3.13 -30.53
CA ALA A 20 1.96 -3.17 -30.49
C ALA A 20 1.46 -3.82 -29.19
N SER A 21 2.12 -4.89 -28.73
CA SER A 21 1.77 -5.59 -27.49
C SER A 21 2.02 -4.71 -26.25
N CYS A 22 3.16 -4.02 -26.20
CA CYS A 22 3.46 -3.03 -25.15
C CYS A 22 2.44 -1.88 -25.15
N GLY A 23 2.11 -1.33 -26.32
CA GLY A 23 1.11 -0.27 -26.44
C GLY A 23 -0.28 -0.71 -25.98
N ALA A 24 -0.71 -1.93 -26.34
CA ALA A 24 -1.97 -2.51 -25.89
C ALA A 24 -2.00 -2.73 -24.38
N TYR A 25 -0.89 -3.20 -23.79
CA TYR A 25 -0.77 -3.36 -22.34
C TYR A 25 -0.89 -2.03 -21.58
N LEU A 26 -0.20 -0.99 -22.06
CA LEU A 26 -0.28 0.35 -21.45
C LEU A 26 -1.70 0.95 -21.55
N LEU A 27 -2.38 0.77 -22.69
CA LEU A 27 -3.76 1.20 -22.83
C LEU A 27 -4.69 0.42 -21.90
N TYR A 28 -4.52 -0.90 -21.81
CA TYR A 28 -5.29 -1.73 -20.89
C TYR A 28 -5.12 -1.25 -19.43
N ASP A 29 -3.89 -1.00 -19.00
CA ASP A 29 -3.61 -0.53 -17.63
C ASP A 29 -4.19 0.87 -17.36
N LEU A 30 -4.15 1.77 -18.34
CA LEU A 30 -4.71 3.12 -18.22
C LEU A 30 -6.24 3.11 -18.07
N TYR A 31 -6.93 2.21 -18.77
CA TYR A 31 -8.39 2.11 -18.75
C TYR A 31 -8.92 1.05 -17.78
N ARG A 32 -8.04 0.30 -17.09
CA ARG A 32 -8.45 -0.68 -16.10
C ARG A 32 -9.17 0.04 -14.95
N PRO A 33 -10.39 -0.39 -14.60
CA PRO A 33 -11.10 0.20 -13.47
C PRO A 33 -10.32 -0.09 -12.19
N ARG A 34 -9.74 0.95 -11.58
CA ARG A 34 -9.13 0.83 -10.27
C ARG A 34 -10.23 0.68 -9.22
N THR A 35 -10.04 -0.24 -8.30
CA THR A 35 -10.86 -0.40 -7.10
C THR A 35 -9.94 -0.51 -5.91
N PHE A 36 -10.44 -0.37 -4.69
CA PHE A 36 -9.59 -0.59 -3.50
C PHE A 36 -9.11 -2.05 -3.35
N TYR A 37 -9.69 -3.00 -4.10
CA TYR A 37 -9.21 -4.39 -4.19
C TYR A 37 -8.13 -4.57 -5.26
N ASP A 38 -8.04 -3.64 -6.20
CA ASP A 38 -7.23 -3.77 -7.41
C ASP A 38 -6.82 -2.39 -7.91
N THR A 39 -5.73 -1.90 -7.33
CA THR A 39 -5.18 -0.55 -7.56
C THR A 39 -3.95 -0.56 -8.47
N GLY A 40 -3.48 -1.74 -8.86
CA GLY A 40 -2.22 -1.91 -9.59
C GLY A 40 -0.94 -1.77 -8.75
N ILE A 41 -1.06 -1.80 -7.41
CA ILE A 41 0.06 -1.66 -6.46
C ILE A 41 0.05 -2.81 -5.46
N SER A 42 1.24 -3.28 -5.03
CA SER A 42 1.40 -4.39 -4.09
C SER A 42 1.22 -3.99 -2.63
N ASP A 43 1.04 -4.97 -1.74
CA ASP A 43 0.91 -4.73 -0.30
C ASP A 43 2.19 -4.13 0.28
N GLU A 44 3.34 -4.61 -0.18
CA GLU A 44 4.66 -4.13 0.24
C GLU A 44 4.85 -2.65 -0.12
N GLU A 45 4.42 -2.25 -1.31
CA GLU A 45 4.50 -0.87 -1.76
C GLU A 45 3.54 0.03 -0.96
N TYR A 46 2.36 -0.47 -0.56
CA TYR A 46 1.50 0.27 0.37
C TYR A 46 2.10 0.45 1.74
N ILE A 47 2.71 -0.61 2.27
CA ILE A 47 3.43 -0.56 3.56
C ILE A 47 4.58 0.44 3.47
N GLU A 48 5.32 0.47 2.37
CA GLU A 48 6.39 1.42 2.12
C GLU A 48 5.84 2.86 2.12
N ILE A 49 4.79 3.14 1.33
CA ILE A 49 4.14 4.45 1.26
C ILE A 49 3.71 4.93 2.65
N THR A 50 3.02 4.08 3.42
CA THR A 50 2.52 4.50 4.76
C THR A 50 3.63 4.57 5.80
N SER A 51 4.71 3.79 5.65
CA SER A 51 5.87 3.83 6.57
C SER A 51 6.62 5.16 6.54
N GLN A 52 6.44 5.95 5.48
CA GLN A 52 7.03 7.28 5.35
C GLN A 52 6.28 8.36 6.15
N THR A 53 5.09 8.04 6.69
CA THR A 53 4.34 8.98 7.53
C THR A 53 4.97 9.11 8.91
N LEU A 54 4.94 10.32 9.49
CA LEU A 54 5.52 10.58 10.82
C LEU A 54 4.91 9.68 11.90
N GLU A 55 3.59 9.43 11.84
CA GLU A 55 2.91 8.57 12.80
C GLU A 55 3.35 7.11 12.68
N ALA A 56 3.51 6.58 11.47
CA ALA A 56 4.01 5.22 11.28
C ALA A 56 5.45 5.08 11.76
N GLN A 57 6.32 6.05 11.44
CA GLN A 57 7.70 6.06 11.92
C GLN A 57 7.75 6.06 13.44
N LYS A 58 6.98 6.94 14.10
CA LYS A 58 6.90 7.03 15.56
C LYS A 58 6.32 5.75 16.18
N PHE A 59 5.31 5.16 15.55
CA PHE A 59 4.71 3.91 16.00
C PHE A 59 5.74 2.76 15.95
N LEU A 60 6.48 2.65 14.85
CA LEU A 60 7.50 1.60 14.66
C LEU A 60 8.74 1.82 15.55
N GLU A 61 9.11 3.06 15.83
CA GLU A 61 10.15 3.38 16.80
C GLU A 61 9.79 2.87 18.19
N LYS A 62 8.54 3.10 18.63
CA LYS A 62 8.05 2.64 19.94
C LYS A 62 7.76 1.14 19.96
N TYR A 63 7.32 0.58 18.83
CA TYR A 63 6.93 -0.83 18.69
C TYR A 63 7.57 -1.48 17.46
N PRO A 64 8.87 -1.83 17.53
CA PRO A 64 9.60 -2.39 16.37
C PRO A 64 9.06 -3.75 15.91
N ASN A 65 8.34 -4.47 16.77
CA ASN A 65 7.75 -5.79 16.47
C ASN A 65 6.26 -5.70 16.06
N ALA A 66 5.78 -4.52 15.67
CA ALA A 66 4.39 -4.35 15.24
C ALA A 66 4.09 -5.24 14.02
N THR A 67 2.93 -5.88 14.04
CA THR A 67 2.38 -6.55 12.86
C THR A 67 1.83 -5.51 11.91
N ILE A 68 2.24 -5.58 10.65
CA ILE A 68 1.81 -4.67 9.59
C ILE A 68 0.96 -5.48 8.60
N TYR A 69 -0.21 -4.96 8.24
CA TYR A 69 -1.13 -5.63 7.32
C TYR A 69 -1.92 -4.63 6.47
N VAL A 70 -2.18 -4.97 5.21
CA VAL A 70 -3.01 -4.17 4.30
C VAL A 70 -4.45 -4.67 4.33
N GLU A 71 -5.33 -3.85 4.90
CA GLU A 71 -6.77 -4.10 4.99
C GLU A 71 -7.49 -3.66 3.71
N ARG A 72 -8.42 -4.51 3.22
CA ARG A 72 -9.23 -4.26 2.03
C ARG A 72 -10.71 -4.60 2.18
N SER A 73 -11.20 -5.02 3.34
CA SER A 73 -12.59 -5.49 3.50
C SER A 73 -13.64 -4.38 3.44
N GLY A 74 -13.29 -3.13 3.75
CA GLY A 74 -14.23 -1.99 3.71
C GLY A 74 -13.62 -0.65 3.29
N ALA A 75 -12.30 -0.53 3.36
CA ALA A 75 -11.51 0.55 2.82
C ALA A 75 -10.07 0.04 2.64
N LEU A 76 -9.32 0.66 1.72
CA LEU A 76 -7.89 0.41 1.62
C LEU A 76 -7.16 1.12 2.76
N ALA A 77 -6.48 0.36 3.60
CA ALA A 77 -5.70 0.91 4.70
C ALA A 77 -4.52 0.02 5.06
N VAL A 78 -3.50 0.60 5.67
CA VAL A 78 -2.40 -0.14 6.31
C VAL A 78 -2.57 -0.03 7.83
N ASP A 79 -2.61 -1.19 8.47
CA ASP A 79 -2.69 -1.34 9.91
C ASP A 79 -1.32 -1.69 10.49
N TYR A 80 -0.83 -0.86 11.39
CA TYR A 80 0.30 -1.15 12.27
C TYR A 80 -0.28 -1.52 13.63
N SER A 81 -0.03 -2.73 14.12
CA SER A 81 -0.67 -3.18 15.35
C SER A 81 0.20 -4.01 16.27
N VAL A 82 -0.06 -3.85 17.56
CA VAL A 82 0.58 -4.59 18.65
C VAL A 82 -0.50 -5.10 19.57
N THR A 83 -0.39 -6.37 19.96
CA THR A 83 -1.31 -7.00 20.90
C THR A 83 -0.54 -7.43 22.14
N ASN A 84 -1.02 -7.01 23.30
CA ASN A 84 -0.58 -7.55 24.58
C ASN A 84 -1.54 -8.67 24.99
N ASN A 85 -1.07 -9.91 24.81
CA ASN A 85 -1.87 -11.11 25.09
C ASN A 85 -2.19 -11.28 26.59
N ILE A 86 -1.37 -10.74 27.49
CA ILE A 86 -1.58 -10.86 28.95
C ILE A 86 -2.78 -10.01 29.38
N LYS A 87 -2.87 -8.77 28.87
CA LYS A 87 -3.97 -7.85 29.20
C LYS A 87 -5.14 -7.92 28.23
N ASN A 88 -5.05 -8.77 27.19
CA ASN A 88 -5.98 -8.83 26.08
C ASN A 88 -6.29 -7.44 25.48
N ARG A 89 -5.23 -6.63 25.29
CA ARG A 89 -5.34 -5.28 24.75
C ARG A 89 -4.60 -5.18 23.43
N ARG A 90 -5.18 -4.41 22.51
CA ARG A 90 -4.61 -4.11 21.19
C ARG A 90 -4.44 -2.61 21.04
N LEU A 91 -3.30 -2.20 20.52
CA LEU A 91 -3.06 -0.87 19.98
C LEU A 91 -2.88 -1.00 18.47
N ARG A 92 -3.57 -0.18 17.70
CA ARG A 92 -3.48 -0.15 16.24
C ARG A 92 -3.43 1.28 15.75
N LEU A 93 -2.42 1.63 14.96
CA LEU A 93 -2.45 2.76 14.06
C LEU A 93 -3.00 2.29 12.71
N ARG A 94 -4.09 2.89 12.24
CA ARG A 94 -4.66 2.65 10.90
C ARG A 94 -4.45 3.88 10.05
N ILE A 95 -3.85 3.70 8.87
CA ILE A 95 -3.65 4.75 7.87
C ILE A 95 -4.44 4.36 6.63
N PHE A 96 -5.44 5.14 6.26
CA PHE A 96 -6.21 4.95 5.05
C PHE A 96 -5.43 5.44 3.83
N ILE A 97 -5.64 4.76 2.71
CA ILE A 97 -5.06 5.10 1.42
C ILE A 97 -6.19 5.46 0.47
N ASP A 98 -6.06 6.59 -0.22
CA ASP A 98 -6.91 6.90 -1.36
C ASP A 98 -6.49 6.02 -2.54
N TRP A 99 -7.31 5.01 -2.87
CA TRP A 99 -7.05 4.05 -3.95
C TRP A 99 -6.96 4.69 -5.35
N ARG A 100 -7.39 5.95 -5.52
CA ARG A 100 -7.26 6.66 -6.81
C ARG A 100 -5.87 7.23 -7.00
N THR A 101 -5.27 7.73 -5.91
CA THR A 101 -3.97 8.42 -5.93
C THR A 101 -2.84 7.57 -5.33
N ASN A 102 -3.18 6.47 -4.66
CA ASN A 102 -2.30 5.64 -3.86
C ASN A 102 -1.55 6.43 -2.76
N GLN A 103 -2.18 7.50 -2.25
CA GLN A 103 -1.60 8.35 -1.21
C GLN A 103 -2.32 8.14 0.13
N PRO A 104 -1.63 8.30 1.28
CA PRO A 104 -2.28 8.36 2.59
C PRO A 104 -3.32 9.48 2.65
N SER A 105 -4.53 9.18 3.15
CA SER A 105 -5.67 10.12 3.12
C SER A 105 -6.24 10.47 4.50
N ASP A 106 -6.33 9.52 5.42
CA ASP A 106 -6.77 9.72 6.81
C ASP A 106 -6.08 8.72 7.74
N LYS A 107 -6.10 8.97 9.05
CA LYS A 107 -5.43 8.13 10.04
C LYS A 107 -6.05 8.27 11.41
N PHE A 108 -6.02 7.18 12.17
CA PHE A 108 -6.41 7.17 13.58
C PHE A 108 -5.68 6.08 14.34
N ILE A 109 -5.64 6.23 15.66
CA ILE A 109 -5.18 5.21 16.58
C ILE A 109 -6.39 4.59 17.27
N ASP A 110 -6.39 3.27 17.39
CA ASP A 110 -7.35 2.47 18.13
C ASP A 110 -6.63 1.78 19.27
N CYS A 111 -6.96 2.19 20.50
CA CYS A 111 -6.58 1.50 21.71
C CYS A 111 -7.78 0.70 22.23
N SER A 112 -7.85 -0.57 21.85
CA SER A 112 -8.86 -1.54 22.32
C SER A 112 -10.30 -1.01 22.26
N GLY A 113 -10.66 -0.36 21.16
CA GLY A 113 -12.00 0.22 20.91
C GLY A 113 -12.09 1.73 21.18
N THR A 114 -11.07 2.33 21.80
CA THR A 114 -11.00 3.78 21.98
C THR A 114 -10.27 4.41 20.79
N TYR A 115 -10.97 5.28 20.05
CA TYR A 115 -10.43 5.92 18.85
C TYR A 115 -9.86 7.31 19.13
N ILE A 116 -8.60 7.51 18.76
CA ILE A 116 -7.89 8.78 18.82
C ILE A 116 -7.67 9.26 17.38
N ARG A 117 -8.22 10.42 17.04
CA ARG A 117 -8.18 11.01 15.69
C ARG A 117 -7.39 12.32 15.62
N LYS A 118 -7.01 12.88 16.76
CA LYS A 118 -6.29 14.16 16.88
C LYS A 118 -5.01 13.94 17.68
N ASN A 119 -4.01 14.78 17.43
CA ASN A 119 -2.72 14.77 18.14
C ASN A 119 -2.11 13.36 18.25
N LEU A 120 -2.11 12.60 17.15
CA LEU A 120 -1.66 11.21 17.14
C LEU A 120 -0.21 11.05 17.62
N LEU A 121 0.67 11.98 17.23
CA LEU A 121 2.07 11.98 17.64
C LEU A 121 2.22 12.17 19.16
N GLU A 122 1.53 13.16 19.74
CA GLU A 122 1.49 13.39 21.18
C GLU A 122 0.94 12.16 21.92
N TYR A 123 -0.15 11.58 21.41
CA TYR A 123 -0.70 10.36 21.97
C TYR A 123 0.32 9.22 21.95
N LEU A 124 1.04 8.99 20.83
CA LEU A 124 2.06 7.92 20.76
C LEU A 124 3.19 8.10 21.76
N GLU A 125 3.52 9.33 22.15
CA GLU A 125 4.52 9.60 23.18
C GLU A 125 4.02 9.23 24.57
N THR A 126 2.78 9.58 24.89
CA THR A 126 2.23 9.48 26.25
C THR A 126 1.31 8.28 26.47
N GLU A 127 1.01 7.50 25.43
CA GLU A 127 0.00 6.45 25.52
C GLU A 127 0.32 5.43 26.60
N ARG A 128 -0.75 4.87 27.16
CA ARG A 128 -0.73 3.85 28.22
C ARG A 128 -1.67 2.71 27.86
N CYS A 129 -1.79 2.39 26.56
CA CYS A 129 -2.78 1.45 26.07
C CYS A 129 -2.62 0.07 26.71
N PHE A 130 -1.38 -0.31 27.02
CA PHE A 130 -1.04 -1.58 27.65
C PHE A 130 -0.83 -1.49 29.17
N GLU A 131 -1.16 -0.38 29.83
CA GLU A 131 -1.10 -0.24 31.29
C GLU A 131 -2.38 -0.71 31.98
#